data_AF-A0A536C395-F1
#
_entry.id   AF-A0A536C395-F1
#
_cell.length_a   1.000
_cell.length_b   1.000
_cell.length_c   1.000
_cell.angle_alpha   90.00
_cell.angle_beta   90.00
_cell.angle_gamma   90.00
#
_symmetry.space_group_name_H-M   'P 1'
#
loop_
_entity.id
_entity.type
_entity.pdbx_description
1 polymer ?
#
loop_
_entity_poly.entity_id
_entity_poly.type
_entity_poly.pdbx_seq_one_letter_code
_entity_poly.pdbx_strand_id
1 'polypeptide(L)'
;MEPLDFTKRIVDFNRLLEGENRANYNADDIRHWRAVYTDLIRFKETLLGQTREHIEQVPETKKELAGIDVPFLEAEMKRLQGGLQFWESRRARGELPPG
;
A
#
# COMPACT_ATOMS: atom_id res chain seq x y z
N MET A 1 -2.81 8.17 20.78
CA MET A 1 -3.61 8.07 19.55
C MET A 1 -4.90 7.37 19.93
N GLU A 2 -6.05 8.00 19.73
CA GLU A 2 -7.35 7.42 20.07
C GLU A 2 -7.64 6.19 19.17
N PRO A 3 -8.20 5.09 19.67
CA PRO A 3 -8.43 3.86 18.90
C PRO A 3 -9.24 4.06 17.61
N LEU A 4 -10.21 5.00 17.63
CA LEU A 4 -11.05 5.33 16.48
C LEU A 4 -10.26 5.96 15.32
N ASP A 5 -9.15 6.64 15.61
CA ASP A 5 -8.30 7.28 14.61
C ASP A 5 -7.47 6.23 13.85
N PHE A 6 -6.95 5.24 14.59
CA PHE A 6 -6.24 4.10 14.00
C PHE A 6 -7.11 3.29 13.05
N THR A 7 -8.35 2.95 13.45
CA THR A 7 -9.26 2.18 12.58
C THR A 7 -9.64 2.97 11.33
N LYS A 8 -9.93 4.28 11.45
CA LYS A 8 -10.19 5.15 10.30
C LYS A 8 -8.98 5.19 9.36
N ARG A 9 -7.79 5.33 9.92
CA ARG A 9 -6.55 5.32 9.15
C ARG A 9 -6.32 3.98 8.45
N ILE A 10 -6.65 2.84 9.05
CA ILE A 10 -6.53 1.52 8.41
C ILE A 10 -7.41 1.42 7.16
N VAL A 11 -8.67 1.88 7.24
CA VAL A 11 -9.66 1.73 6.16
C VAL A 11 -9.67 2.88 5.14
N ASP A 12 -8.91 3.95 5.37
CA ASP A 12 -8.74 5.00 4.37
C ASP A 12 -7.80 4.53 3.24
N PHE A 13 -8.38 3.92 2.22
CA PHE A 13 -7.62 3.41 1.07
C PHE A 13 -7.15 4.51 0.09
N ASN A 14 -7.34 5.79 0.42
CA ASN A 14 -6.82 6.92 -0.37
C ASN A 14 -5.67 7.66 0.34
N ARG A 15 -5.37 7.31 1.60
CA ARG A 15 -4.32 7.97 2.37
C ARG A 15 -2.93 7.82 1.76
N LEU A 16 -2.12 8.85 1.96
CA LEU A 16 -0.68 8.81 1.73
C LEU A 16 0.02 7.98 2.82
N LEU A 17 1.25 7.53 2.53
CA LEU A 17 2.12 7.01 3.57
C LEU A 17 2.52 8.14 4.52
N GLU A 18 2.79 7.79 5.78
CA GLU A 18 3.20 8.78 6.77
C GLU A 18 4.53 9.43 6.35
N GLY A 19 4.55 10.77 6.33
CA GLY A 19 5.71 11.54 5.86
C GLY A 19 5.77 11.72 4.34
N GLU A 20 4.91 11.07 3.56
CA GLU A 20 4.87 11.26 2.11
C GLU A 20 4.27 12.63 1.75
N ASN A 21 5.02 13.40 0.97
CA ASN A 21 4.56 14.69 0.44
C ASN A 21 4.54 14.65 -1.10
N ARG A 22 3.34 14.69 -1.68
CA ARG A 22 3.14 14.70 -3.15
C ARG A 22 3.11 16.11 -3.76
N ALA A 23 3.04 17.14 -2.93
CA ALA A 23 2.97 18.53 -3.35
C ALA A 23 4.36 19.18 -3.49
N ASN A 24 5.31 18.78 -2.65
CA ASN A 24 6.70 19.23 -2.69
C ASN A 24 7.64 18.03 -2.47
N TYR A 25 8.53 17.76 -3.42
CA TYR A 25 9.42 16.60 -3.44
C TYR A 25 10.64 16.90 -4.30
N ASN A 26 11.77 16.26 -4.05
CA ASN A 26 12.95 16.29 -4.90
C ASN A 26 13.23 14.91 -5.54
N ALA A 27 14.33 14.77 -6.29
CA ALA A 27 14.69 13.51 -6.93
C ALA A 27 14.95 12.37 -5.93
N ASP A 28 15.40 12.69 -4.71
CA ASP A 28 15.69 11.71 -3.67
C ASP A 28 14.38 11.21 -3.05
N ASP A 29 13.40 12.09 -2.85
CA ASP A 29 12.04 11.73 -2.42
C ASP A 29 11.38 10.77 -3.43
N ILE A 30 11.49 11.07 -4.74
CA ILE A 30 10.95 10.18 -5.79
C ILE A 30 11.61 8.79 -5.68
N ARG A 31 12.93 8.71 -5.53
CA ARG A 31 13.62 7.41 -5.40
C ARG A 31 13.21 6.69 -4.11
N HIS A 32 13.15 7.42 -3.00
CA HIS A 32 12.78 6.89 -1.70
C HIS A 32 11.37 6.31 -1.70
N TRP A 33 10.36 7.09 -2.09
CA TRP A 33 8.98 6.63 -2.05
C TRP A 33 8.69 5.51 -3.04
N ARG A 34 9.34 5.49 -4.22
CA ARG A 34 9.26 4.32 -5.12
C ARG A 34 9.77 3.05 -4.46
N ALA A 35 10.91 3.12 -3.76
CA ALA A 35 11.45 1.98 -3.04
C ALA A 35 10.50 1.53 -1.92
N VAL A 36 10.01 2.47 -1.11
CA VAL A 36 9.07 2.18 -0.01
C VAL A 36 7.78 1.52 -0.53
N TYR A 37 7.14 2.08 -1.56
CA TYR A 37 5.94 1.49 -2.14
C TYR A 37 6.20 0.11 -2.75
N THR A 38 7.35 -0.07 -3.44
CA THR A 38 7.72 -1.36 -4.02
C THR A 38 7.89 -2.44 -2.95
N ASP A 39 8.58 -2.12 -1.85
CA ASP A 39 8.80 -3.06 -0.75
C ASP A 39 7.48 -3.41 -0.03
N LEU A 40 6.63 -2.41 0.22
CA LEU A 40 5.31 -2.64 0.82
C LEU A 40 4.42 -3.53 -0.07
N ILE A 41 4.42 -3.31 -1.39
CA ILE A 41 3.68 -4.15 -2.35
C ILE A 41 4.17 -5.60 -2.26
N ARG A 42 5.49 -5.83 -2.38
CA ARG A 42 6.06 -7.18 -2.32
C ARG A 42 5.72 -7.90 -1.01
N PHE A 43 5.79 -7.18 0.10
CA PHE A 43 5.41 -7.71 1.41
C PHE A 43 3.94 -8.13 1.45
N LYS A 44 3.03 -7.26 0.98
CA LYS A 44 1.60 -7.53 0.96
C LYS A 44 1.22 -8.63 -0.03
N GLU A 45 1.91 -8.75 -1.17
CA GLU A 45 1.73 -9.83 -2.14
C GLU A 45 2.08 -11.19 -1.51
N THR A 46 3.21 -11.24 -0.79
CA THR A 46 3.63 -12.43 -0.05
C THR A 46 2.58 -12.82 0.99
N LEU A 47 2.11 -11.86 1.78
CA LEU A 47 1.09 -12.10 2.80
C LEU A 47 -0.23 -12.59 2.18
N LEU A 48 -0.70 -11.97 1.10
CA LEU A 48 -1.91 -12.39 0.39
C LEU A 48 -1.79 -13.82 -0.17
N GLY A 49 -0.62 -14.18 -0.70
CA GLY A 49 -0.32 -15.54 -1.14
C GLY A 49 -0.43 -16.56 0.00
N GLN A 50 0.22 -16.27 1.13
CA GLN A 50 0.17 -17.12 2.32
C GLN A 50 -1.24 -17.26 2.89
N THR A 51 -2.02 -16.16 2.93
CA THR A 51 -3.42 -16.20 3.37
C THR A 51 -4.26 -17.12 2.48
N ARG A 52 -4.08 -17.04 1.16
CA ARG A 52 -4.82 -17.89 0.21
C ARG A 52 -4.44 -19.36 0.35
N GLU A 53 -3.15 -19.67 0.48
CA GLU A 53 -2.68 -21.04 0.71
C GLU A 53 -3.23 -21.60 2.03
N HIS A 54 -3.25 -20.80 3.10
CA HIS A 54 -3.77 -21.24 4.40
C HIS A 54 -5.27 -21.56 4.34
N ILE A 55 -6.06 -20.79 3.58
CA ILE A 55 -7.49 -21.09 3.36
C ILE A 55 -7.69 -22.48 2.74
N GLU A 56 -6.79 -22.89 1.84
CA GLU A 56 -6.84 -24.22 1.20
C GLU A 56 -6.47 -25.34 2.18
N GLN A 57 -5.54 -25.07 3.10
CA GLN A 57 -5.07 -26.03 4.10
C GLN A 57 -6.03 -26.20 5.28
N VAL A 58 -6.70 -25.13 5.70
CA VAL A 58 -7.61 -25.11 6.87
C VAL A 58 -8.94 -24.46 6.47
N PRO A 59 -9.85 -25.21 5.82
CA PRO A 59 -11.11 -24.67 5.29
C PRO A 59 -12.00 -23.95 6.31
N GLU A 60 -11.90 -24.28 7.60
CA GLU A 60 -12.62 -23.62 8.69
C GLU A 60 -12.27 -22.13 8.81
N THR A 61 -11.06 -21.73 8.41
CA THR A 61 -10.61 -20.34 8.40
C THR A 61 -11.19 -19.52 7.24
N LYS A 62 -11.76 -20.19 6.23
CA LYS A 62 -12.20 -19.57 4.97
C LYS A 62 -13.14 -18.39 5.17
N LYS A 63 -14.08 -18.49 6.11
CA LYS A 63 -15.07 -17.42 6.33
C LYS A 63 -14.40 -16.12 6.80
N GLU A 64 -13.44 -16.23 7.72
CA GLU A 64 -12.71 -15.07 8.24
C GLU A 64 -11.75 -14.54 7.18
N LEU A 65 -10.84 -15.39 6.71
CA LEU A 65 -9.75 -14.97 5.84
C LEU A 65 -10.24 -14.53 4.45
N ALA A 66 -11.17 -15.27 3.82
CA ALA A 66 -11.69 -14.89 2.51
C ALA A 66 -12.72 -13.75 2.59
N GLY A 67 -13.42 -13.61 3.72
CA GLY A 67 -14.45 -12.59 3.92
C GLY A 67 -13.91 -11.23 4.35
N ILE A 68 -12.79 -11.21 5.07
CA ILE A 68 -12.26 -10.00 5.73
C ILE A 68 -10.83 -9.72 5.27
N ASP A 69 -9.89 -10.65 5.51
CA ASP A 69 -8.47 -10.38 5.29
C ASP A 69 -8.11 -10.25 3.82
N VAL A 70 -8.61 -11.13 2.95
CA VAL A 70 -8.32 -11.09 1.51
C VAL A 70 -8.83 -9.78 0.87
N PRO A 71 -10.12 -9.38 1.02
CA PRO A 71 -10.59 -8.11 0.50
C PRO A 71 -9.83 -6.91 1.06
N PHE A 72 -9.46 -6.94 2.34
CA PHE A 72 -8.66 -5.88 2.96
C PHE A 72 -7.26 -5.77 2.33
N LEU A 73 -6.56 -6.89 2.17
CA LEU A 73 -5.24 -6.94 1.55
C LEU A 73 -5.29 -6.49 0.08
N GLU A 74 -6.33 -6.87 -0.66
CA GLU A 74 -6.54 -6.43 -2.05
C GLU A 74 -6.81 -4.92 -2.15
N ALA A 75 -7.59 -4.35 -1.22
CA ALA A 75 -7.84 -2.91 -1.17
C ALA A 75 -6.57 -2.12 -0.81
N GLU A 76 -5.80 -2.59 0.18
CA GLU A 76 -4.47 -2.02 0.48
C GLU A 76 -3.53 -2.12 -0.72
N MET A 77 -3.53 -3.24 -1.43
CA MET A 77 -2.69 -3.44 -2.62
C MET A 77 -3.00 -2.40 -3.69
N LYS A 78 -4.29 -2.19 -4.00
CA LYS A 78 -4.72 -1.21 -4.99
C LYS A 78 -4.27 0.20 -4.63
N ARG A 79 -4.37 0.58 -3.34
CA ARG A 79 -3.85 1.86 -2.83
C ARG A 79 -2.35 1.99 -3.07
N LEU A 80 -1.59 0.98 -2.67
CA LEU A 80 -0.13 0.99 -2.77
C LEU A 80 0.34 1.04 -4.23
N GLN A 81 -0.32 0.29 -5.12
CA GLN A 81 -0.05 0.33 -6.56
C GLN A 81 -0.32 1.71 -7.16
N GLY A 82 -1.42 2.36 -6.76
CA GLY A 82 -1.69 3.75 -7.18
C GLY A 82 -0.64 4.75 -6.69
N GLY A 83 -0.13 4.56 -5.47
CA GLY A 83 0.97 5.35 -4.93
C GLY A 83 2.29 5.14 -5.68
N LEU A 84 2.65 3.89 -5.99
CA LEU A 84 3.81 3.58 -6.82
C LEU A 84 3.69 4.21 -8.20
N GLN A 85 2.53 4.05 -8.85
CA GLN A 85 2.27 4.62 -10.18
C GLN A 85 2.43 6.14 -10.20
N PHE A 86 1.99 6.83 -9.14
CA PHE A 86 2.20 8.27 -9.01
C PHE A 86 3.70 8.61 -9.08
N TRP A 87 4.54 7.96 -8.28
CA TRP A 87 5.97 8.25 -8.23
C TRP A 87 6.73 7.78 -9.48
N GLU A 88 6.35 6.67 -10.09
CA GLU A 88 6.89 6.24 -11.39
C GLU A 88 6.62 7.28 -12.48
N SER A 89 5.40 7.84 -12.49
CA SER A 89 5.03 8.88 -13.45
C SER A 89 5.85 10.16 -13.27
N ARG A 90 6.15 10.54 -12.01
CA ARG A 90 7.03 11.70 -11.71
C ARG A 90 8.45 11.48 -12.20
N ARG A 91 9.00 10.28 -11.96
CA ARG A 91 10.32 9.90 -12.48
C ARG A 91 10.38 10.01 -14.01
N ALA A 92 9.37 9.47 -14.70
CA ALA A 92 9.32 9.45 -16.15
C ALA A 92 9.25 10.84 -16.78
N ARG A 93 8.63 11.82 -16.10
CA ARG A 93 8.54 13.21 -16.57
C ARG A 93 9.80 14.04 -16.30
N GLY A 94 10.80 13.53 -15.59
CA GLY A 94 12.00 14.29 -15.22
C GLY A 94 11.70 15.52 -14.35
N GLU A 95 10.53 15.56 -13.70
CA GLU A 95 10.08 16.68 -12.88
C GLU A 95 10.93 16.75 -11.61
N LEU A 96 11.87 17.70 -11.59
CA LEU A 96 12.34 18.34 -10.36
C LEU A 96 11.29 19.42 -9.99
N PRO A 97 11.03 19.65 -8.69
CA PRO A 97 10.06 20.66 -8.27
C PRO A 97 10.46 22.05 -8.80
N PRO A 98 9.52 23.00 -8.97
CA PRO A 98 9.89 24.38 -9.23
C PRO A 98 10.82 24.87 -8.11
N GLY A 99 11.93 25.50 -8.52
CA GLY A 99 12.98 25.98 -7.62
C GLY A 99 12.53 27.08 -6.67
#